data_AF-A0A3S1HP26-F1
#
_entry.id   AF-A0A3S1HP26-F1
#
_cell.length_a   1.000
_cell.length_b   1.000
_cell.length_c   1.000
_cell.angle_alpha   90.00
_cell.angle_beta   90.00
_cell.angle_gamma   90.00
#
_symmetry.space_group_name_H-M   'P 1'
#
loop_
_entity.id
_entity.type
_entity.pdbx_description
1 polymer ?
#
loop_
_entity_poly.entity_id
_entity_poly.type
_entity_poly.pdbx_seq_one_letter_code
_entity_poly.pdbx_strand_id
1 'polypeptide(L)'
;MFTPILTSFYESVRGETRPAGAGSDHLEIVQISWDKDEASFQEAADAAPWLSLPFQDRDRQRKLSRKFGVHGIPRLVLLDGETGRVITRDGFDRLQEDNSGSAFPWRRKPLADVIKGSLLRPVEGSETPDQVDASSVLENNKIVGFYFSAQWCIPCRYFDPELVRAYTDLKKKGQSFQVI
;
A
#
# COMPACT_ATOMS: atom_id res chain seq x y z
N MET A 1 -17.00 10.77 -5.85
CA MET A 1 -17.12 9.74 -6.91
C MET A 1 -15.74 9.55 -7.51
N PHE A 2 -15.19 8.33 -7.53
CA PHE A 2 -13.79 8.07 -7.92
C PHE A 2 -13.57 7.91 -9.42
N THR A 3 -14.57 7.38 -10.14
CA THR A 3 -14.46 7.07 -11.57
C THR A 3 -14.02 8.26 -12.43
N PRO A 4 -14.55 9.50 -12.26
CA PRO A 4 -14.08 10.63 -13.05
C PRO A 4 -12.59 10.96 -12.84
N ILE A 5 -12.09 10.83 -11.61
CA ILE A 5 -10.67 11.05 -11.30
C ILE A 5 -9.82 10.01 -12.02
N LEU A 6 -10.23 8.74 -11.96
CA LEU A 6 -9.53 7.65 -12.65
C LEU A 6 -9.56 7.81 -14.17
N THR A 7 -10.68 8.25 -14.75
CA THR A 7 -10.81 8.53 -16.18
C THR A 7 -9.85 9.64 -16.61
N SER A 8 -9.89 10.80 -15.95
CA SER A 8 -8.98 11.91 -16.27
C SER A 8 -7.51 11.52 -16.12
N PHE A 9 -7.18 10.76 -15.07
CA PHE A 9 -5.83 10.24 -14.87
C PHE A 9 -5.41 9.30 -16.01
N TYR A 10 -6.25 8.33 -16.33
CA TYR A 10 -6.00 7.35 -17.38
C TYR A 10 -5.75 8.02 -18.74
N GLU A 11 -6.60 8.99 -19.11
CA GLU A 11 -6.44 9.76 -20.33
C GLU A 11 -5.14 10.58 -20.34
N SER A 12 -4.76 11.17 -19.20
CA SER A 12 -3.51 11.95 -19.09
C SER A 12 -2.24 11.11 -19.26
N VAL A 13 -2.28 9.84 -18.83
CA VAL A 13 -1.15 8.91 -18.94
C VAL A 13 -1.13 8.22 -20.31
N ARG A 14 -2.30 8.00 -20.92
CA ARG A 14 -2.45 7.38 -22.24
C ARG A 14 -2.23 8.37 -23.40
N GLY A 15 -2.52 9.66 -23.20
CA GLY A 15 -2.41 10.72 -24.20
C GLY A 15 -1.01 11.31 -24.36
N GLU A 16 -0.69 11.81 -25.56
CA GLU A 16 0.63 12.28 -26.03
C GLU A 16 1.24 13.48 -25.26
N THR A 17 0.55 14.07 -24.27
CA THR A 17 1.09 15.16 -23.44
C THR A 17 1.86 14.63 -22.24
N ARG A 18 2.97 13.94 -22.51
CA ARG A 18 3.87 13.45 -21.46
C ARG A 18 4.89 14.55 -21.08
N PRO A 19 5.06 14.91 -19.78
CA PRO A 19 6.19 15.73 -19.38
C PRO A 19 7.50 14.99 -19.69
N ALA A 20 8.47 15.71 -20.25
CA ALA A 20 9.76 15.15 -20.66
C ALA A 20 10.50 14.57 -19.45
N GLY A 21 10.65 13.25 -19.40
CA GLY A 21 11.41 12.54 -18.34
C GLY A 21 10.72 11.32 -17.73
N ALA A 22 9.41 11.12 -17.93
CA ALA A 22 8.74 9.90 -17.50
C ALA A 22 9.11 8.70 -18.40
N GLY A 23 9.27 7.50 -17.85
CA GLY A 23 9.50 6.27 -18.63
C GLY A 23 8.34 5.99 -19.60
N SER A 24 8.55 5.10 -20.57
CA SER A 24 7.53 4.64 -21.55
C SER A 24 6.47 3.74 -20.90
N ASP A 25 5.91 4.18 -19.77
CA ASP A 25 4.96 3.39 -18.99
C ASP A 25 3.57 3.56 -19.63
N HIS A 26 3.22 2.61 -20.50
CA HIS A 26 1.88 2.48 -21.04
C HIS A 26 0.94 1.95 -19.96
N LEU A 27 -0.13 2.68 -19.65
CA LEU A 27 -1.16 2.26 -18.70
C LEU A 27 -2.36 1.70 -19.45
N GLU A 28 -2.78 0.50 -19.06
CA GLU A 28 -4.10 -0.04 -19.38
C GLU A 28 -4.83 -0.41 -18.09
N ILE A 29 -6.16 -0.23 -18.08
CA ILE A 29 -7.03 -0.62 -16.97
C ILE A 29 -7.94 -1.75 -17.44
N VAL A 30 -8.12 -2.75 -16.57
CA VAL A 30 -9.12 -3.80 -16.76
C VAL A 30 -10.08 -3.76 -15.58
N GLN A 31 -11.29 -3.28 -15.80
CA GLN A 31 -12.36 -3.27 -14.80
C GLN A 31 -12.80 -4.68 -14.47
N ILE A 32 -12.72 -5.02 -13.19
CA ILE A 32 -13.20 -6.28 -12.63
C ILE A 32 -14.45 -5.98 -11.81
N SER A 33 -15.61 -5.98 -12.46
CA SER A 33 -16.87 -5.60 -11.81
C SER A 33 -17.28 -6.58 -10.70
N TRP A 34 -17.84 -6.01 -9.63
CA TRP A 34 -18.53 -6.71 -8.54
C TRP A 34 -20.05 -6.51 -8.60
N ASP A 35 -20.57 -5.95 -9.69
CA ASP A 35 -22.00 -5.73 -9.91
C ASP A 35 -22.76 -7.05 -9.89
N LYS A 36 -23.98 -6.99 -9.36
CA LYS A 36 -24.85 -8.16 -9.18
C LYS A 36 -25.64 -8.52 -10.43
N ASP A 37 -25.81 -7.58 -11.34
CA ASP A 37 -26.57 -7.70 -12.59
C ASP A 37 -25.83 -7.09 -13.78
N GLU A 38 -26.18 -7.56 -14.98
CA GLU A 38 -25.48 -7.24 -16.23
C GLU A 38 -25.78 -5.81 -16.70
N ALA A 39 -26.95 -5.28 -16.38
CA ALA A 39 -27.34 -3.91 -16.74
C ALA A 39 -26.46 -2.88 -16.02
N SER A 40 -26.29 -3.02 -14.70
CA SER A 40 -25.42 -2.16 -13.90
C SER A 40 -23.95 -2.27 -14.34
N PHE A 41 -23.50 -3.48 -14.67
CA PHE A 41 -22.17 -3.68 -15.26
C PHE A 41 -22.00 -2.93 -16.58
N GLN A 42 -22.97 -3.07 -17.48
CA GLN A 42 -22.90 -2.48 -18.81
C GLN A 42 -22.88 -0.95 -18.74
N GLU A 43 -23.73 -0.36 -17.90
CA GLU A 43 -23.71 1.09 -17.63
C GLU A 43 -22.32 1.56 -17.16
N ALA A 44 -21.72 0.84 -16.21
CA ALA A 44 -20.40 1.21 -15.69
C ALA A 44 -19.28 1.01 -16.73
N ALA A 45 -19.37 -0.04 -17.55
CA ALA A 45 -18.39 -0.36 -18.59
C ALA A 45 -18.45 0.65 -19.75
N ASP A 46 -19.65 1.08 -20.15
CA ASP A 46 -19.85 2.08 -21.20
C ASP A 46 -19.43 3.48 -20.77
N ALA A 47 -19.43 3.75 -19.46
CA ALA A 47 -19.01 5.03 -18.89
C ALA A 47 -17.49 5.23 -18.83
N ALA A 48 -16.68 4.24 -19.21
CA ALA A 48 -15.23 4.27 -19.04
C ALA A 48 -14.44 3.88 -20.30
N PRO A 49 -13.26 4.48 -20.55
CA PRO A 49 -12.50 4.29 -21.79
C PRO A 49 -11.60 3.05 -21.81
N TRP A 50 -11.72 2.16 -20.82
CA TRP A 50 -10.81 1.04 -20.59
C TRP A 50 -11.51 -0.33 -20.73
N LEU A 51 -10.71 -1.38 -20.65
CA LEU A 51 -11.20 -2.75 -20.81
C LEU A 51 -12.02 -3.20 -19.60
N SER A 52 -12.92 -4.16 -19.82
CA SER A 52 -13.66 -4.84 -18.75
C SER A 52 -13.52 -6.35 -18.86
N LEU A 53 -13.41 -7.04 -17.73
CA LEU A 53 -13.61 -8.49 -17.72
C LEU A 53 -15.09 -8.77 -18.05
N PRO A 54 -15.39 -9.70 -18.99
CA PRO A 54 -16.78 -10.01 -19.32
C PRO A 54 -17.59 -10.38 -18.08
N PHE A 55 -18.80 -9.82 -17.98
CA PHE A 55 -19.68 -10.00 -16.81
C PHE A 55 -19.94 -11.46 -16.44
N GLN A 56 -20.12 -12.31 -17.47
CA GLN A 56 -20.39 -13.74 -17.29
C GLN A 56 -19.19 -14.52 -16.75
N ASP A 57 -17.97 -13.96 -16.81
CA ASP A 57 -16.75 -14.64 -16.34
C ASP A 57 -16.51 -14.48 -14.83
N ARG A 58 -17.49 -14.98 -14.07
CA ARG A 58 -17.46 -14.93 -12.60
C ARG A 58 -16.32 -15.74 -12.02
N ASP A 59 -15.82 -16.74 -12.72
CA ASP A 59 -14.69 -17.55 -12.28
C ASP A 59 -13.36 -16.79 -12.32
N ARG A 60 -13.04 -16.09 -13.42
CA ARG A 60 -11.85 -15.23 -13.47
C ARG A 60 -11.98 -14.07 -12.50
N GLN A 61 -13.17 -13.47 -12.37
CA GLN A 61 -13.44 -12.43 -11.37
C GLN A 61 -13.04 -12.89 -9.96
N ARG A 62 -13.55 -14.05 -9.51
CA ARG A 62 -13.25 -14.55 -8.15
C ARG A 62 -11.78 -14.93 -7.98
N LYS A 63 -11.16 -15.51 -9.02
CA LYS A 63 -9.73 -15.87 -9.00
C LYS A 63 -8.85 -14.63 -8.84
N LEU A 64 -9.15 -13.54 -9.55
CA LEU A 64 -8.42 -12.27 -9.45
C LEU A 64 -8.62 -11.62 -8.07
N SER A 65 -9.87 -11.54 -7.59
CA SER A 65 -10.18 -10.99 -6.26
C SER A 65 -9.42 -11.71 -5.15
N ARG A 66 -9.37 -13.06 -5.19
CA ARG A 66 -8.57 -13.84 -4.23
C ARG A 66 -7.07 -13.63 -4.39
N LYS A 67 -6.55 -13.66 -5.63
CA LYS A 67 -5.11 -13.51 -5.93
C LYS A 67 -4.56 -12.20 -5.35
N PHE A 68 -5.36 -11.14 -5.37
CA PHE A 68 -4.94 -9.82 -4.90
C PHE A 68 -5.48 -9.45 -3.51
N GLY A 69 -6.17 -10.37 -2.82
CA GLY A 69 -6.70 -10.13 -1.47
C GLY A 69 -7.71 -8.98 -1.42
N VAL A 70 -8.61 -8.91 -2.41
CA VAL A 70 -9.64 -7.87 -2.48
C VAL A 70 -10.81 -8.26 -1.59
N HIS A 71 -11.00 -7.53 -0.49
CA HIS A 71 -12.08 -7.74 0.48
C HIS A 71 -13.12 -6.60 0.49
N GLY A 72 -12.84 -5.52 -0.23
CA GLY A 72 -13.71 -4.36 -0.36
C GLY A 72 -13.39 -3.59 -1.64
N ILE A 73 -14.34 -2.77 -2.07
CA ILE A 73 -14.24 -1.90 -3.24
C ILE A 73 -14.50 -0.44 -2.80
N PRO A 74 -13.95 0.57 -3.50
CA PRO A 74 -13.10 0.48 -4.70
C PRO A 74 -11.69 -0.06 -4.41
N ARG A 75 -11.06 -0.68 -5.41
CA ARG A 75 -9.69 -1.20 -5.32
C ARG A 75 -9.00 -1.10 -6.68
N LEU A 76 -7.75 -0.59 -6.68
CA LEU A 76 -6.91 -0.50 -7.87
C LEU A 76 -5.53 -1.09 -7.55
N VAL A 77 -5.18 -2.16 -8.26
CA VAL A 77 -3.89 -2.87 -8.12
C VAL A 77 -3.09 -2.64 -9.39
N LEU A 78 -1.91 -2.02 -9.26
CA LEU A 78 -1.01 -1.79 -10.38
C LEU A 78 -0.05 -2.97 -10.48
N LEU A 79 0.08 -3.47 -11.70
CA LEU A 79 0.98 -4.55 -12.06
C LEU A 79 1.96 -4.06 -13.11
N ASP A 80 3.15 -4.63 -13.08
CA ASP A 80 4.08 -4.57 -14.19
C ASP A 80 3.55 -5.48 -15.31
N GLY A 81 3.26 -4.92 -16.48
CA GLY A 81 2.58 -5.64 -17.57
C GLY A 81 3.42 -6.75 -18.20
N GLU A 82 4.75 -6.62 -18.18
CA GLU A 82 5.67 -7.61 -18.74
C GLU A 82 5.89 -8.78 -17.79
N THR A 83 6.10 -8.50 -16.50
CA THR A 83 6.46 -9.52 -15.50
C THR A 83 5.28 -10.03 -14.68
N GLY A 84 4.15 -9.32 -14.69
CA GLY A 84 2.98 -9.60 -13.85
C GLY A 84 3.20 -9.36 -12.35
N ARG A 85 4.32 -8.73 -11.96
CA ARG A 85 4.63 -8.41 -10.56
C ARG A 85 3.79 -7.24 -10.07
N VAL A 86 3.42 -7.27 -8.80
CA VAL A 86 2.68 -6.18 -8.17
C VAL A 86 3.59 -4.97 -7.98
N ILE A 87 3.21 -3.83 -8.55
CA ILE A 87 3.84 -2.53 -8.29
C ILE A 87 3.28 -1.93 -7.00
N THR A 88 1.95 -1.82 -6.91
CA THR A 88 1.25 -1.39 -5.70
C THR A 88 -0.14 -2.02 -5.62
N ARG A 89 -0.61 -2.30 -4.39
CA ARG A 89 -1.99 -2.73 -4.14
C ARG A 89 -2.90 -1.58 -3.74
N ASP A 90 -2.32 -0.42 -3.48
CA ASP A 90 -2.98 0.74 -2.86
C ASP A 90 -3.16 1.86 -3.89
N GLY A 91 -3.29 1.50 -5.18
CA GLY A 91 -3.38 2.47 -6.27
C GLY A 91 -4.57 3.42 -6.16
N PHE A 92 -5.65 2.99 -5.51
CA PHE A 92 -6.82 3.82 -5.25
C PHE A 92 -6.49 4.99 -4.31
N ASP A 93 -5.82 4.69 -3.20
CA ASP A 93 -5.40 5.72 -2.23
C ASP A 93 -4.31 6.62 -2.84
N ARG A 94 -3.36 6.01 -3.55
CA ARG A 94 -2.28 6.75 -4.22
C ARG A 94 -2.77 7.71 -5.29
N LEU A 95 -3.76 7.30 -6.08
CA LEU A 95 -4.33 8.21 -7.07
C LEU A 95 -4.97 9.42 -6.37
N GLN A 96 -5.75 9.20 -5.31
CA GLN A 96 -6.35 10.32 -4.56
C GLN A 96 -5.30 11.28 -3.97
N GLU A 97 -4.16 10.76 -3.52
CA GLU A 97 -3.04 11.56 -2.99
C GLU A 97 -2.25 12.29 -4.10
N ASP A 98 -2.12 11.69 -5.28
CA ASP A 98 -1.30 12.15 -6.40
C ASP A 98 -2.08 12.08 -7.73
N ASN A 99 -3.14 12.88 -7.82
CA ASN A 99 -4.00 12.95 -9.01
C ASN A 99 -3.25 13.37 -10.29
N SER A 100 -2.08 14.03 -10.15
CA SER A 100 -1.25 14.44 -11.29
C SER A 100 -0.31 13.33 -11.79
N GLY A 101 -0.16 12.24 -11.03
CA GLY A 101 0.76 11.15 -11.38
C GLY A 101 2.23 11.50 -11.24
N SER A 102 2.57 12.52 -10.46
CA SER A 102 3.97 12.94 -10.28
C SER A 102 4.87 11.83 -9.70
N ALA A 103 4.27 10.90 -8.95
CA ALA A 103 4.93 9.74 -8.37
C ALA A 103 4.47 8.41 -9.01
N PHE A 104 3.68 8.45 -10.09
CA PHE A 104 3.28 7.25 -10.84
C PHE A 104 4.53 6.50 -11.36
N PRO A 105 4.60 5.15 -11.29
CA PRO A 105 3.53 4.19 -10.99
C PRO A 105 3.35 3.85 -9.49
N TRP A 106 3.68 4.78 -8.59
CA TRP A 106 3.53 4.66 -7.14
C TRP A 106 4.18 3.40 -6.57
N ARG A 107 5.41 3.14 -7.01
CA ARG A 107 6.24 2.07 -6.47
C ARG A 107 6.37 2.27 -4.96
N ARG A 108 6.36 1.16 -4.22
CA ARG A 108 6.61 1.20 -2.77
C ARG A 108 7.94 1.89 -2.51
N LYS A 109 7.92 2.91 -1.67
CA LYS A 109 9.14 3.58 -1.21
C LYS A 109 9.96 2.61 -0.36
N PRO A 110 11.30 2.67 -0.43
CA PRO A 110 12.19 2.00 0.53
C PRO A 110 11.77 2.30 1.97
N LEU A 111 11.92 1.33 2.88
CA LEU A 111 11.52 1.51 4.27
C LEU A 111 12.19 2.73 4.91
N ALA A 112 13.47 2.95 4.62
CA ALA A 112 14.24 4.09 5.11
C ALA A 112 13.60 5.44 4.77
N ASP A 113 12.96 5.57 3.61
CA ASP A 113 12.27 6.79 3.20
C ASP A 113 10.94 6.97 3.95
N VAL A 114 10.26 5.86 4.27
CA VAL A 114 8.96 5.87 4.95
C VAL A 114 9.12 6.27 6.42
N ILE A 115 10.17 5.79 7.09
CA ILE A 115 10.38 6.04 8.53
C ILE A 115 11.39 7.15 8.82
N LYS A 116 11.88 7.85 7.79
CA LYS A 116 12.89 8.90 7.93
C LYS A 116 12.50 9.92 9.00
N GLY A 117 13.42 10.21 9.92
CA GLY A 117 13.24 11.21 10.98
C GLY A 117 13.61 10.67 12.36
N SER A 118 13.22 11.43 13.38
CA SER A 118 13.47 11.09 14.78
C SER A 118 12.39 10.14 15.33
N LEU A 119 12.83 9.03 15.92
CA LEU A 119 12.04 8.15 16.77
C LEU A 119 12.29 8.50 18.24
N LEU A 120 11.31 8.20 19.09
CA LEU A 120 11.39 8.49 20.53
C LEU A 120 11.71 7.21 21.31
N ARG A 121 12.71 7.29 22.19
CA ARG A 121 13.07 6.21 23.10
C ARG A 121 12.90 6.67 24.55
N PRO A 122 12.04 6.01 25.35
CA PRO A 122 11.95 6.29 26.77
C PRO A 122 13.30 6.09 27.46
N VAL A 123 13.66 6.99 28.37
CA VAL A 123 14.87 6.91 29.20
C VAL A 123 14.44 6.80 30.66
N GLU A 124 14.95 5.81 31.36
CA GLU A 124 14.65 5.60 32.77
C GLU A 124 15.11 6.82 33.60
N GLY A 125 14.20 7.40 34.38
CA GLY A 125 14.47 8.58 35.20
C GLY A 125 14.39 9.94 34.49
N SER A 126 13.96 9.99 33.21
CA SER A 126 13.74 11.23 32.47
C SER A 126 12.27 11.38 32.05
N GLU A 127 11.72 12.58 32.19
CA GLU A 127 10.40 12.94 31.63
C GLU A 127 10.44 13.16 30.11
N THR A 128 11.64 13.41 29.58
CA THR A 128 11.84 13.65 28.14
C THR A 128 12.46 12.42 27.48
N PRO A 129 11.85 11.88 26.41
CA PRO A 129 12.43 10.76 25.68
C PRO A 129 13.63 11.21 24.85
N ASP A 130 14.59 10.29 24.68
CA ASP A 130 15.68 10.45 23.73
C ASP A 130 15.14 10.46 22.30
N GLN A 131 15.74 11.30 21.44
CA GLN A 131 15.55 11.20 20.00
C GLN A 131 16.60 10.28 19.40
N VAL A 132 16.14 9.32 18.61
CA VAL A 132 16.99 8.36 17.89
C VAL A 132 16.67 8.49 16.41
N ASP A 133 17.69 8.70 15.58
CA ASP A 133 17.49 8.77 14.13
C ASP A 133 17.09 7.39 13.57
N ALA A 134 16.01 7.34 12.79
CA ALA A 134 15.46 6.09 12.26
C ALA A 134 16.44 5.34 11.36
N SER A 135 17.33 6.02 10.63
CA SER A 135 18.33 5.36 9.79
C SER A 135 19.33 4.56 10.64
N SER A 136 19.75 5.11 11.78
CA SER A 136 20.62 4.41 12.72
C SER A 136 19.96 3.15 13.30
N VAL A 137 18.63 3.14 13.45
CA VAL A 137 17.89 1.97 13.89
C VAL A 137 17.91 0.88 12.81
N LEU A 138 17.71 1.23 11.54
CA LEU A 138 17.72 0.28 10.44
C LEU A 138 19.12 -0.30 10.18
N GLU A 139 20.18 0.51 10.27
CA GLU A 139 21.55 0.08 10.00
C GLU A 139 22.09 -0.86 11.08
N ASN A 140 21.76 -0.59 12.35
CA ASN A 140 22.29 -1.35 13.48
C ASN A 140 21.49 -2.61 13.82
N ASN A 141 20.34 -2.84 13.18
CA ASN A 141 19.47 -3.97 13.47
C ASN A 141 19.22 -4.83 12.22
N LYS A 142 19.58 -6.11 12.31
CA LYS A 142 19.31 -7.09 11.25
C LYS A 142 17.82 -7.36 11.06
N ILE A 143 17.04 -7.23 12.12
CA ILE A 143 15.60 -7.47 12.13
C ILE A 143 14.92 -6.29 12.82
N VAL A 144 13.93 -5.70 12.14
CA VAL A 144 13.10 -4.62 12.67
C VAL A 144 11.63 -5.04 12.61
N GLY A 145 10.92 -4.94 13.72
CA GLY A 145 9.48 -5.20 13.80
C GLY A 145 8.70 -3.91 14.07
N PHE A 146 7.61 -3.67 13.34
CA PHE A 146 6.67 -2.58 13.64
C PHE A 146 5.53 -3.11 14.49
N TYR A 147 5.28 -2.47 15.63
CA TYR A 147 4.18 -2.83 16.51
C TYR A 147 3.10 -1.74 16.56
N PHE A 148 2.03 -1.96 15.81
CA PHE A 148 0.86 -1.07 15.81
C PHE A 148 -0.04 -1.39 17.01
N SER A 149 -0.09 -0.48 17.99
CA SER A 149 -0.83 -0.68 19.23
C SER A 149 -1.55 0.60 19.68
N ALA A 150 -2.46 0.43 20.62
CA ALA A 150 -3.13 1.55 21.26
C ALA A 150 -3.60 1.17 22.67
N GLN A 151 -3.60 2.14 23.59
CA GLN A 151 -4.06 1.91 24.97
C GLN A 151 -5.54 1.51 25.05
N TRP A 152 -6.37 1.86 24.08
CA TRP A 152 -7.78 1.44 24.03
C TRP A 152 -8.00 0.05 23.43
N CYS A 153 -6.96 -0.57 22.86
CA CYS A 153 -7.03 -1.90 22.28
C CYS A 153 -6.89 -2.98 23.39
N ILE A 154 -8.01 -3.60 23.78
CA ILE A 154 -8.04 -4.63 24.83
C ILE A 154 -7.08 -5.80 24.52
N PRO A 155 -7.06 -6.39 23.30
CA PRO A 155 -6.08 -7.43 22.98
C PRO A 155 -4.62 -6.96 23.12
N CYS A 156 -4.32 -5.71 22.79
CA CYS A 156 -2.99 -5.15 22.89
C CYS A 156 -2.52 -5.08 24.36
N ARG A 157 -3.40 -4.70 25.30
CA ARG A 157 -3.06 -4.66 26.74
C ARG A 157 -2.63 -6.02 27.29
N TYR A 158 -3.18 -7.11 26.76
CA TYR A 158 -2.76 -8.47 27.14
C TYR A 158 -1.45 -8.88 26.46
N PHE A 159 -1.18 -8.37 25.26
CA PHE A 159 0.00 -8.73 24.48
C PHE A 159 1.25 -7.92 24.86
N ASP A 160 1.10 -6.65 25.25
CA ASP A 160 2.23 -5.75 25.58
C ASP A 160 3.21 -6.36 26.60
N PRO A 161 2.77 -6.96 27.73
CA PRO A 161 3.70 -7.56 28.70
C PRO A 161 4.49 -8.74 28.12
N GLU A 162 3.85 -9.57 27.29
CA GLU A 162 4.49 -10.71 26.64
C GLU A 162 5.53 -10.24 25.61
N LEU A 163 5.20 -9.19 24.84
CA LEU A 163 6.13 -8.59 23.89
C LEU A 163 7.35 -7.98 24.58
N VAL A 164 7.17 -7.23 25.67
CA VAL A 164 8.26 -6.63 26.45
C VAL A 164 9.19 -7.71 27.01
N ARG A 165 8.63 -8.80 27.55
CA ARG A 165 9.39 -9.93 28.05
C ARG A 165 10.23 -10.58 26.94
N ALA A 166 9.59 -10.94 25.83
CA ALA A 166 10.26 -11.58 24.71
C ALA A 166 11.36 -10.69 24.11
N TYR A 167 11.08 -9.40 23.93
CA TYR A 167 12.04 -8.41 23.44
C TYR A 167 13.28 -8.32 24.36
N THR A 168 13.06 -8.23 25.67
CA THR A 168 14.13 -8.16 26.67
C THR A 168 15.01 -9.43 26.63
N ASP A 169 14.39 -10.61 26.56
CA ASP A 169 15.11 -11.88 26.50
C ASP A 169 15.93 -12.01 25.20
N LEU A 170 15.41 -11.55 24.06
CA LEU A 170 16.13 -11.53 22.78
C LEU A 170 17.33 -10.57 22.82
N LYS A 171 17.16 -9.38 23.39
CA LYS A 171 18.27 -8.42 23.57
C LYS A 171 19.36 -8.99 24.48
N LYS A 172 18.99 -9.64 25.60
CA LYS A 172 19.96 -10.33 26.49
C LYS A 172 20.74 -11.43 25.78
N LYS A 173 20.12 -12.12 24.81
CA LYS A 173 20.76 -13.14 23.97
C LYS A 173 21.63 -12.55 22.84
N GLY A 174 21.81 -11.22 22.79
CA GLY A 174 22.61 -10.55 21.77
C GLY A 174 21.97 -10.54 20.37
N GLN A 175 20.65 -10.77 20.27
CA GLN A 175 19.97 -10.73 19.00
C GLN A 175 19.86 -9.29 18.49
N SER A 176 20.26 -9.08 17.23
CA SER A 176 20.16 -7.80 16.54
C SER A 176 18.72 -7.60 16.03
N PHE A 177 17.81 -7.40 16.98
CA PHE A 177 16.37 -7.23 16.77
C PHE A 177 15.89 -5.94 17.46
N GLN A 178 15.13 -5.11 16.74
CA GLN A 178 14.52 -3.88 17.28
C GLN A 178 13.02 -3.86 16.99
N VAL A 179 12.22 -3.49 17.99
CA VAL A 179 10.80 -3.15 17.79
C VAL A 179 10.68 -1.62 17.70
N ILE A 180 9.93 -1.14 16.72
CA ILE A 180 9.53 0.26 16.52
C ILE A 180 8.02 0.36 16.75
#